data_AF-A0A8H7ZAL3-F1
#
_entry.id   AF-A0A8H7ZAL3-F1
#
_cell.length_a   1.000
_cell.length_b   1.000
_cell.length_c   1.000
_cell.angle_alpha   90.00
_cell.angle_beta   90.00
_cell.angle_gamma   90.00
#
_symmetry.space_group_name_H-M   'P 1'
#
loop_
_entity.id
_entity.type
_entity.pdbx_description
1 polymer ?
#
loop_
_entity_poly.entity_id
_entity_poly.type
_entity_poly.pdbx_seq_one_letter_code
_entity_poly.pdbx_strand_id
1 'polypeptide(L)'
;MRAYSQSFSINSVVAFVLKFPLIGYIIGFFEDYVISIVRTGPVPKHVAMIMDGNRTYAKKHRLPLKEGHFAGANALVKVLECCYKVGIEQVTIYAFSLENFNRTKEEVDTLFGLLRDKLKMISDYEDSYARYNKVRIRIIGNRGFIPPDILKDLEYIEEVTKNKSSKKILNVCFPYTARDEITHAVRSVAKKRIEGKIQNRDEIDAKVIESNFYFGDDVPPLDILIRTSGHTRLSDFLLWQCNTNCTIEFPDVLWPDFGFISIMSILLKWSYYKTLQLEEEAIRGKEPQVQNTVSTVLLKELPQPPPVATVTQN
;
A
#
# COMPACT_ATOMS: atom_id res chain seq x y z
N MET A 1 56.23 4.53 17.77
CA MET A 1 54.93 5.20 17.95
C MET A 1 54.39 5.60 16.58
N ARG A 2 53.38 4.89 16.06
CA ARG A 2 52.59 5.35 14.91
C ARG A 2 51.15 5.43 15.39
N ALA A 3 50.65 6.65 15.57
CA ALA A 3 49.28 6.92 15.98
C ALA A 3 48.33 6.57 14.83
N TYR A 4 47.41 5.65 15.08
CA TYR A 4 46.27 5.35 14.22
C TYR A 4 45.29 6.53 14.32
N SER A 5 45.26 7.43 13.34
CA SER A 5 44.18 8.39 13.20
C SER A 5 42.97 7.69 12.57
N GLN A 6 42.02 7.23 13.40
CA GLN A 6 40.70 6.85 12.91
C GLN A 6 39.97 8.11 12.44
N SER A 7 39.92 8.34 11.13
CA SER A 7 39.03 9.35 10.56
C SER A 7 37.59 8.84 10.69
N PHE A 8 36.84 9.34 11.67
CA PHE A 8 35.40 9.14 11.72
C PHE A 8 34.76 9.83 10.51
N SER A 9 34.19 9.06 9.59
CA SER A 9 33.41 9.59 8.47
C SER A 9 32.20 10.36 9.03
N ILE A 10 31.86 11.51 8.47
CA ILE A 10 30.68 12.30 8.87
C ILE A 10 29.42 11.42 8.88
N ASN A 11 29.31 10.47 7.93
CA ASN A 11 28.20 9.51 7.87
C ASN A 11 28.16 8.57 9.08
N SER A 12 29.31 8.20 9.65
CA SER A 12 29.38 7.36 10.85
C SER A 12 28.98 8.14 12.12
N VAL A 13 29.28 9.44 12.17
CA VAL A 13 28.85 10.33 13.25
C VAL A 13 27.35 10.59 13.15
N VAL A 14 26.83 10.87 11.95
CA VAL A 14 25.38 11.02 11.72
C VAL A 14 24.64 9.73 12.06
N ALA A 15 25.14 8.57 11.63
CA ALA A 15 24.53 7.27 11.97
C ALA A 15 24.57 6.97 13.47
N PHE A 16 25.62 7.39 14.18
CA PHE A 16 25.69 7.28 15.64
C PHE A 16 24.70 8.21 16.34
N VAL A 17 24.60 9.46 15.86
CA VAL A 17 23.65 10.47 16.36
C VAL A 17 22.20 10.00 16.16
N LEU A 18 21.86 9.47 14.97
CA LEU A 18 20.54 8.92 14.68
C LEU A 18 20.18 7.68 15.53
N LYS A 19 21.15 7.01 16.16
CA LYS A 19 20.91 5.89 17.08
C LYS A 19 20.54 6.33 18.50
N PHE A 20 20.65 7.62 18.84
CA PHE A 20 20.23 8.08 20.16
C PHE A 20 18.70 7.97 20.30
N PRO A 21 18.19 7.37 21.39
CA PRO A 21 16.76 7.17 21.60
C PRO A 21 15.94 8.47 21.49
N LEU A 22 16.50 9.59 21.92
CA LEU A 22 15.86 10.91 21.84
C LEU A 22 15.60 11.35 20.40
N ILE A 23 16.53 11.07 19.47
CA ILE A 23 16.36 11.46 18.07
C ILE A 23 15.31 10.57 17.40
N GLY A 24 15.28 9.27 17.72
CA GLY A 24 14.19 8.40 17.31
C GLY A 24 12.82 8.91 17.79
N TYR A 25 12.74 9.39 19.03
CA TYR A 25 11.52 9.99 19.57
C TYR A 25 11.11 11.28 18.84
N ILE A 26 12.06 12.17 18.55
CA ILE A 26 11.80 13.42 17.81
C ILE A 26 11.32 13.10 16.38
N ILE A 27 11.94 12.13 15.71
CA ILE A 27 11.52 11.69 14.37
C ILE A 27 10.11 11.13 14.43
N GLY A 28 9.81 10.23 15.37
CA GLY A 28 8.47 9.66 15.54
C GLY A 28 7.42 10.74 15.82
N PHE A 29 7.74 11.72 16.68
CA PHE A 29 6.85 12.86 16.93
C PHE A 29 6.58 13.67 15.66
N PHE A 30 7.60 13.93 14.85
CA PHE A 30 7.43 14.64 13.59
C PHE A 30 6.59 13.82 12.59
N GLU A 31 6.84 12.51 12.48
CA GLU A 31 6.05 11.62 11.63
C GLU A 31 4.57 11.62 12.04
N ASP A 32 4.28 11.48 13.34
CA ASP A 32 2.92 11.51 13.87
C ASP A 32 2.25 12.88 13.65
N TYR A 33 3.00 13.98 13.75
CA TYR A 33 2.50 15.32 13.47
C TYR A 33 2.12 15.49 11.99
N VAL A 34 2.99 15.06 11.07
CA VAL A 34 2.71 15.10 9.62
C VAL A 34 1.53 14.20 9.27
N ILE A 35 1.45 12.99 9.83
CA ILE A 35 0.30 12.09 9.66
C ILE A 35 -0.98 12.79 10.14
N SER A 36 -0.93 13.48 11.29
CA SER A 36 -2.08 14.21 11.82
C SER A 36 -2.54 15.31 10.88
N ILE A 37 -1.62 16.03 10.23
CA ILE A 37 -1.93 17.03 9.20
C ILE A 37 -2.60 16.38 7.99
N VAL A 38 -2.05 15.28 7.46
CA VAL A 38 -2.64 14.58 6.31
C VAL A 38 -4.07 14.12 6.61
N ARG A 39 -4.34 13.71 7.86
CA ARG A 39 -5.66 13.29 8.33
C ARG A 39 -6.69 14.41 8.46
N THR A 40 -6.31 15.69 8.38
CA THR A 40 -7.30 16.78 8.40
C THR A 40 -8.03 16.93 7.07
N GLY A 41 -7.47 16.39 5.98
CA GLY A 41 -8.11 16.35 4.67
C GLY A 41 -8.74 15.00 4.35
N PRO A 42 -9.26 14.82 3.11
CA PRO A 42 -9.67 13.51 2.63
C PRO A 42 -8.52 12.49 2.69
N VAL A 43 -8.83 11.27 3.12
CA VAL A 43 -7.89 10.13 3.17
C VAL A 43 -8.33 9.07 2.15
N PRO A 44 -7.44 8.56 1.29
CA PRO A 44 -7.79 7.49 0.36
C PRO A 44 -8.07 6.19 1.13
N LYS A 45 -9.11 5.46 0.74
CA LYS A 45 -9.45 4.17 1.33
C LYS A 45 -8.60 3.05 0.74
N HIS A 46 -8.22 3.15 -0.53
CA HIS A 46 -7.47 2.10 -1.24
C HIS A 46 -6.29 2.67 -2.03
N VAL A 47 -5.08 2.20 -1.69
CA VAL A 47 -3.85 2.53 -2.43
C VAL A 47 -3.22 1.26 -3.00
N ALA A 48 -2.86 1.28 -4.27
CA ALA A 48 -2.14 0.20 -4.92
C ALA A 48 -0.70 0.61 -5.28
N MET A 49 0.24 -0.33 -5.25
CA MET A 49 1.67 -0.07 -5.44
C MET A 49 2.34 -1.10 -6.34
N ILE A 50 2.99 -0.61 -7.39
CA ILE A 50 3.95 -1.36 -8.22
C ILE A 50 5.35 -1.06 -7.69
N MET A 51 5.91 -2.02 -6.95
CA MET A 51 7.16 -1.91 -6.19
C MET A 51 8.41 -2.14 -7.08
N ASP A 52 8.61 -1.26 -8.05
CA ASP A 52 9.67 -1.38 -9.06
C ASP A 52 11.00 -0.73 -8.61
N GLY A 53 12.12 -1.25 -9.12
CA GLY A 53 13.47 -0.71 -8.87
C GLY A 53 14.37 -1.53 -7.94
N ASN A 54 13.92 -2.68 -7.42
CA ASN A 54 14.74 -3.54 -6.53
C ASN A 54 16.06 -3.99 -7.16
N ARG A 55 16.01 -4.43 -8.43
CA ARG A 55 17.19 -4.87 -9.19
C ARG A 55 18.16 -3.72 -9.44
N THR A 56 17.63 -2.56 -9.82
CA THR A 56 18.40 -1.34 -10.08
C THR A 56 19.08 -0.85 -8.81
N TYR A 57 18.38 -0.90 -7.68
CA TYR A 57 18.92 -0.56 -6.36
C TYR A 57 20.11 -1.46 -5.98
N ALA A 58 19.96 -2.79 -6.14
CA ALA A 58 21.05 -3.73 -5.86
C ALA A 58 22.29 -3.44 -6.71
N LYS A 59 22.10 -3.21 -8.03
CA LYS A 59 23.20 -2.84 -8.94
C LYS A 59 23.88 -1.53 -8.54
N LYS A 60 23.09 -0.48 -8.24
CA LYS A 60 23.58 0.84 -7.82
C LYS A 60 24.45 0.76 -6.57
N HIS A 61 24.08 -0.09 -5.62
CA HIS A 61 24.78 -0.28 -4.35
C HIS A 61 25.80 -1.44 -4.36
N ARG A 62 26.03 -2.08 -5.52
CA ARG A 62 26.91 -3.26 -5.67
C ARG A 62 26.58 -4.41 -4.70
N LEU A 63 25.29 -4.60 -4.45
CA LEU A 63 24.76 -5.65 -3.58
C LEU A 63 24.31 -6.88 -4.40
N PRO A 64 24.32 -8.08 -3.80
CA PRO A 64 23.63 -9.24 -4.37
C PRO A 64 22.16 -8.95 -4.65
N LEU A 65 21.59 -9.58 -5.67
CA LEU A 65 20.18 -9.38 -6.06
C LEU A 65 19.21 -9.64 -4.89
N LYS A 66 19.49 -10.68 -4.09
CA LYS A 66 18.71 -11.05 -2.90
C LYS A 66 18.63 -9.90 -1.89
N GLU A 67 19.72 -9.18 -1.67
CA GLU A 67 19.77 -8.02 -0.75
C GLU A 67 18.92 -6.85 -1.25
N GLY A 68 18.84 -6.64 -2.57
CA GLY A 68 17.93 -5.65 -3.15
C GLY A 68 16.46 -5.97 -2.88
N HIS A 69 16.07 -7.24 -3.01
CA HIS A 69 14.71 -7.68 -2.66
C HIS A 69 14.45 -7.59 -1.16
N PHE A 70 15.44 -7.89 -0.31
CA PHE A 70 15.33 -7.73 1.14
C PHE A 70 15.13 -6.25 1.53
N ALA A 71 15.89 -5.33 0.93
CA ALA A 71 15.72 -3.89 1.14
C ALA A 71 14.31 -3.43 0.72
N GLY A 72 13.81 -3.91 -0.43
CA GLY A 72 12.44 -3.65 -0.87
C GLY A 72 11.38 -4.20 0.09
N ALA A 73 11.60 -5.38 0.66
CA ALA A 73 10.70 -5.95 1.66
C ALA A 73 10.66 -5.14 2.96
N ASN A 74 11.76 -4.50 3.35
CA ASN A 74 11.79 -3.61 4.51
C ASN A 74 11.11 -2.27 4.23
N ALA A 75 11.27 -1.72 3.02
CA ALA A 75 10.53 -0.54 2.57
C ALA A 75 9.01 -0.79 2.62
N LEU A 76 8.54 -1.97 2.18
CA LEU A 76 7.14 -2.36 2.25
C LEU A 76 6.56 -2.23 3.66
N VAL A 77 7.22 -2.79 4.68
CA VAL A 77 6.71 -2.75 6.07
C VAL A 77 6.57 -1.30 6.54
N LYS A 78 7.58 -0.46 6.29
CA LYS A 78 7.55 0.97 6.67
C LYS A 78 6.42 1.72 5.97
N VAL A 79 6.23 1.48 4.68
CA VAL A 79 5.18 2.13 3.89
C VAL A 79 3.79 1.68 4.35
N LEU A 80 3.60 0.39 4.63
CA LEU A 80 2.35 -0.13 5.19
C LEU A 80 2.02 0.50 6.54
N GLU A 81 3.02 0.68 7.40
CA GLU A 81 2.85 1.37 8.69
C GLU A 81 2.36 2.79 8.49
N CYS A 82 2.97 3.54 7.57
CA CYS A 82 2.53 4.89 7.22
C CYS A 82 1.08 4.90 6.72
N CYS A 83 0.75 4.04 5.76
CA CYS A 83 -0.59 3.95 5.17
C CYS A 83 -1.66 3.68 6.24
N TYR A 84 -1.46 2.68 7.09
CA TYR A 84 -2.44 2.32 8.11
C TYR A 84 -2.51 3.33 9.27
N LYS A 85 -1.42 4.03 9.61
CA LYS A 85 -1.45 5.12 10.59
C LYS A 85 -2.24 6.34 10.09
N VAL A 86 -2.15 6.64 8.80
CA VAL A 86 -2.98 7.68 8.16
C VAL A 86 -4.47 7.30 8.17
N GLY A 87 -4.79 6.00 8.16
CA GLY A 87 -6.16 5.50 8.18
C GLY A 87 -6.62 4.91 6.85
N ILE A 88 -5.69 4.63 5.94
CA ILE A 88 -5.97 3.89 4.70
C ILE A 88 -6.45 2.49 5.08
N GLU A 89 -7.57 2.05 4.51
CA GLU A 89 -8.16 0.76 4.85
C GLU A 89 -7.46 -0.38 4.10
N GLN A 90 -7.22 -0.23 2.80
CA GLN A 90 -6.65 -1.29 1.98
C GLN A 90 -5.42 -0.84 1.21
N VAL A 91 -4.39 -1.70 1.23
CA VAL A 91 -3.19 -1.55 0.40
C VAL A 91 -3.08 -2.76 -0.51
N THR A 92 -2.89 -2.54 -1.80
CA THR A 92 -2.69 -3.60 -2.79
C THR A 92 -1.28 -3.51 -3.37
N ILE A 93 -0.51 -4.60 -3.34
CA ILE A 93 0.87 -4.61 -3.85
C ILE A 93 1.02 -5.55 -5.03
N TYR A 94 1.80 -5.14 -6.03
CA TYR A 94 2.16 -6.01 -7.13
C TYR A 94 3.41 -6.82 -6.78
N ALA A 95 3.24 -8.07 -6.34
CA ALA A 95 4.34 -8.91 -5.88
C ALA A 95 4.96 -9.75 -7.01
N PHE A 96 4.14 -10.36 -7.88
CA PHE A 96 4.64 -11.14 -9.02
C PHE A 96 3.64 -11.15 -10.19
N SER A 97 4.15 -10.85 -11.39
CA SER A 97 3.36 -10.86 -12.64
C SER A 97 3.37 -12.23 -13.31
N LEU A 98 2.27 -12.62 -13.97
CA LEU A 98 2.29 -13.78 -14.87
C LEU A 98 3.33 -13.62 -16.00
N GLU A 99 3.61 -12.38 -16.44
CA GLU A 99 4.66 -12.12 -17.43
C GLU A 99 6.07 -12.45 -16.92
N ASN A 100 6.26 -12.55 -15.60
CA ASN A 100 7.55 -12.91 -15.00
C ASN A 100 7.85 -14.41 -15.06
N PHE A 101 6.92 -15.26 -15.49
CA PHE A 101 7.22 -16.66 -15.82
C PHE A 101 8.13 -16.82 -17.03
N ASN A 102 8.38 -15.76 -17.80
CA ASN A 102 9.39 -15.74 -18.86
C ASN A 102 10.85 -15.74 -18.34
N ARG A 103 11.05 -15.69 -17.02
CA ARG A 103 12.37 -15.79 -16.38
C ARG A 103 12.77 -17.24 -16.16
N THR A 104 14.02 -17.49 -15.74
CA THR A 104 14.45 -18.87 -15.45
C THR A 104 13.70 -19.43 -14.24
N LYS A 105 13.51 -20.75 -14.23
CA LYS A 105 12.79 -21.43 -13.14
C LYS A 105 13.41 -21.15 -11.78
N GLU A 106 14.74 -21.13 -11.70
CA GLU A 106 15.48 -20.83 -10.47
C GLU A 106 15.20 -19.42 -9.96
N GLU A 107 15.08 -18.42 -10.85
CA GLU A 107 14.73 -17.06 -10.45
C GLU A 107 13.28 -16.98 -9.96
N VAL A 108 12.35 -17.66 -10.64
CA VAL A 108 10.94 -17.72 -10.23
C VAL A 108 10.79 -18.37 -8.86
N ASP A 109 11.39 -19.55 -8.65
CA ASP A 109 11.35 -20.29 -7.38
C ASP A 109 11.96 -19.45 -6.25
N THR A 110 13.05 -18.72 -6.53
CA THR A 110 13.67 -17.80 -5.56
C THR A 110 12.71 -16.66 -5.19
N LEU A 111 12.04 -16.03 -6.15
CA LEU A 111 11.11 -14.93 -5.89
C LEU A 111 9.89 -15.40 -5.09
N PHE A 112 9.40 -16.60 -5.37
CA PHE A 112 8.28 -17.21 -4.67
C PHE A 112 8.67 -17.51 -3.21
N GLY A 113 9.84 -18.10 -2.99
CA GLY A 113 10.39 -18.34 -1.65
C GLY A 113 10.58 -17.04 -0.86
N LEU A 114 11.14 -16.00 -1.48
CA LEU A 114 11.33 -14.69 -0.84
C LEU A 114 10.00 -14.05 -0.40
N LEU A 115 8.97 -14.11 -1.25
CA LEU A 115 7.64 -13.60 -0.90
C LEU A 115 7.06 -14.37 0.28
N ARG A 116 7.07 -15.70 0.22
CA ARG A 116 6.57 -16.59 1.27
C ARG A 116 7.26 -16.30 2.61
N ASP A 117 8.59 -16.28 2.63
CA ASP A 117 9.37 -16.06 3.83
C ASP A 117 9.08 -14.69 4.44
N LYS A 118 8.87 -13.67 3.60
CA LYS A 118 8.52 -12.33 4.08
C LYS A 118 7.11 -12.25 4.63
N LEU A 119 6.13 -12.85 3.95
CA LEU A 119 4.75 -12.87 4.44
C LEU A 119 4.68 -13.61 5.79
N LYS A 120 5.38 -14.75 5.93
CA LYS A 120 5.54 -15.44 7.22
C LYS A 120 6.14 -14.52 8.28
N MET A 121 7.26 -13.85 7.99
CA MET A 121 7.89 -12.93 8.94
C MET A 121 6.92 -11.86 9.48
N ILE A 122 6.02 -11.34 8.64
CA ILE A 122 5.08 -10.29 9.07
C ILE A 122 3.77 -10.84 9.66
N SER A 123 3.51 -12.15 9.63
CA SER A 123 2.22 -12.72 10.07
C SER A 123 2.29 -13.90 11.06
N ASP A 124 3.42 -14.60 11.17
CA ASP A 124 3.49 -15.92 11.83
C ASP A 124 3.41 -15.83 13.37
N TYR A 125 4.05 -14.81 13.96
CA TYR A 125 4.09 -14.61 15.41
C TYR A 125 3.04 -13.63 15.92
N GLU A 126 2.64 -13.71 17.19
CA GLU A 126 1.64 -12.77 17.76
C GLU A 126 2.11 -11.32 17.67
N ASP A 127 3.40 -11.09 17.92
CA ASP A 127 4.06 -9.78 17.84
C ASP A 127 4.48 -9.40 16.41
N SER A 128 4.19 -10.26 15.42
CA SER A 128 4.44 -9.91 14.03
C SER A 128 3.59 -8.73 13.61
N TYR A 129 4.12 -7.91 12.68
CA TYR A 129 3.51 -6.65 12.29
C TYR A 129 2.02 -6.79 11.93
N ALA A 130 1.65 -7.79 11.13
CA ALA A 130 0.27 -8.00 10.70
C ALA A 130 -0.62 -8.43 11.86
N ARG A 131 -0.17 -9.34 12.74
CA ARG A 131 -0.99 -9.78 13.86
C ARG A 131 -1.16 -8.70 14.92
N TYR A 132 -0.07 -8.02 15.31
CA TYR A 132 -0.10 -6.93 16.26
C TYR A 132 -0.98 -5.76 15.77
N ASN A 133 -0.85 -5.36 14.51
CA ASN A 133 -1.64 -4.27 13.92
C ASN A 133 -3.01 -4.71 13.38
N LYS A 134 -3.37 -6.00 13.54
CA LYS A 134 -4.60 -6.62 13.03
C LYS A 134 -4.77 -6.47 11.51
N VAL A 135 -3.69 -6.50 10.73
CA VAL A 135 -3.74 -6.45 9.26
C VAL A 135 -4.14 -7.83 8.72
N ARG A 136 -5.18 -7.85 7.89
CA ARG A 136 -5.59 -9.05 7.15
C ARG A 136 -4.81 -9.15 5.85
N ILE A 137 -4.20 -10.29 5.57
CA ILE A 137 -3.48 -10.53 4.32
C ILE A 137 -4.37 -11.36 3.39
N ARG A 138 -4.43 -10.99 2.10
CA ARG A 138 -5.14 -11.72 1.04
C ARG A 138 -4.25 -11.89 -0.17
N ILE A 139 -4.24 -13.08 -0.76
CA ILE A 139 -3.53 -13.36 -2.01
C ILE A 139 -4.51 -13.25 -3.17
N ILE A 140 -4.22 -12.33 -4.09
CA ILE A 140 -5.05 -12.01 -5.25
C ILE A 140 -4.34 -12.48 -6.51
N GLY A 141 -4.96 -13.35 -7.29
CA GLY A 141 -4.39 -13.85 -8.53
C GLY A 141 -4.61 -15.33 -8.76
N ASN A 142 -3.92 -15.87 -9.75
CA ASN A 142 -4.12 -17.21 -10.23
C ASN A 142 -3.33 -18.24 -9.43
N ARG A 143 -4.00 -18.82 -8.43
CA ARG A 143 -3.44 -19.83 -7.54
C ARG A 143 -2.95 -21.09 -8.26
N GLY A 144 -3.44 -21.38 -9.46
CA GLY A 144 -3.03 -22.55 -10.25
C GLY A 144 -1.57 -22.53 -10.69
N PHE A 145 -0.92 -21.36 -10.67
CA PHE A 145 0.50 -21.19 -10.98
C PHE A 145 1.41 -21.27 -9.74
N ILE A 146 0.84 -21.44 -8.54
CA ILE A 146 1.61 -21.48 -7.28
C ILE A 146 1.95 -22.93 -6.94
N PRO A 147 3.23 -23.26 -6.68
CA PRO A 147 3.63 -24.56 -6.17
C PRO A 147 2.85 -24.96 -4.90
N PRO A 148 2.42 -26.23 -4.76
CA PRO A 148 1.54 -26.65 -3.65
C PRO A 148 2.09 -26.36 -2.25
N ASP A 149 3.39 -26.46 -2.05
CA ASP A 149 4.06 -26.16 -0.77
C ASP A 149 3.94 -24.67 -0.41
N ILE A 150 4.12 -23.79 -1.39
CA ILE A 150 3.99 -22.34 -1.21
C ILE A 150 2.54 -21.95 -1.05
N LEU A 151 1.64 -22.54 -1.84
CA LEU A 151 0.20 -22.28 -1.74
C LEU A 151 -0.32 -22.60 -0.33
N LYS A 152 0.08 -23.75 0.24
CA LYS A 152 -0.29 -24.15 1.60
C LYS A 152 0.15 -23.12 2.64
N ASP A 153 1.37 -22.60 2.50
CA ASP A 153 1.90 -21.58 3.39
C ASP A 153 1.14 -20.24 3.27
N LEU A 154 0.77 -19.85 2.04
CA LEU A 154 -0.02 -18.65 1.80
C LEU A 154 -1.44 -18.77 2.37
N GLU A 155 -2.09 -19.93 2.21
CA GLU A 155 -3.42 -20.20 2.80
C GLU A 155 -3.39 -20.17 4.32
N TYR A 156 -2.32 -20.70 4.94
CA TYR A 156 -2.10 -20.58 6.38
C TYR A 156 -2.01 -19.10 6.81
N ILE A 157 -1.26 -18.27 6.08
CA ILE A 157 -1.12 -16.83 6.35
C ILE A 157 -2.47 -16.10 6.24
N GLU A 158 -3.27 -16.39 5.21
CA GLU A 158 -4.61 -15.81 5.06
C GLU A 158 -5.51 -16.19 6.25
N GLU A 159 -5.43 -17.44 6.73
CA GLU A 159 -6.26 -17.91 7.84
C GLU A 159 -5.85 -17.28 9.18
N VAL A 160 -4.56 -17.25 9.52
CA VAL A 160 -4.09 -16.64 10.78
C VAL A 160 -4.31 -15.12 10.84
N THR A 161 -4.45 -14.47 9.68
CA THR A 161 -4.71 -13.02 9.58
C THR A 161 -6.17 -12.65 9.27
N LYS A 162 -7.09 -13.62 9.19
CA LYS A 162 -8.49 -13.48 8.72
C LYS A 162 -9.41 -12.59 9.56
N ASN A 163 -8.90 -11.85 10.54
CA ASN A 163 -9.71 -11.08 11.48
C ASN A 163 -10.78 -10.20 10.78
N LYS A 164 -12.04 -10.63 10.86
CA LYS A 164 -13.18 -10.01 10.17
C LYS A 164 -13.54 -8.62 10.70
N SER A 165 -13.07 -8.26 11.90
CA SER A 165 -13.33 -6.94 12.50
C SER A 165 -12.34 -5.87 12.02
N SER A 166 -11.23 -6.28 11.38
CA SER A 166 -10.23 -5.33 10.92
C SER A 166 -10.61 -4.70 9.59
N LYS A 167 -10.46 -3.37 9.53
CA LYS A 167 -10.54 -2.61 8.28
C LYS A 167 -9.22 -2.61 7.50
N LYS A 168 -8.11 -3.00 8.14
CA LYS A 168 -6.77 -2.95 7.55
C LYS A 168 -6.51 -4.22 6.74
N ILE A 169 -6.42 -4.08 5.43
CA ILE A 169 -6.20 -5.22 4.53
C ILE A 169 -4.99 -4.98 3.63
N LEU A 170 -4.15 -5.99 3.49
CA LEU A 170 -3.06 -6.08 2.52
C LEU A 170 -3.44 -7.11 1.44
N ASN A 171 -3.67 -6.64 0.23
CA ASN A 171 -3.88 -7.47 -0.95
C ASN A 171 -2.54 -7.68 -1.67
N VAL A 172 -2.12 -8.93 -1.80
CA VAL A 172 -0.85 -9.31 -2.44
C VAL A 172 -1.17 -9.93 -3.78
N CYS A 173 -0.91 -9.20 -4.87
CA CYS A 173 -1.15 -9.69 -6.22
C CYS A 173 -0.05 -10.67 -6.64
N PHE A 174 -0.37 -11.97 -6.66
CA PHE A 174 0.59 -13.08 -6.80
C PHE A 174 -0.06 -14.42 -7.18
N PRO A 175 0.35 -15.05 -8.30
CA PRO A 175 0.73 -14.45 -9.58
C PRO A 175 -0.47 -13.74 -10.23
N TYR A 176 -0.25 -12.54 -10.78
CA TYR A 176 -1.37 -11.70 -11.23
C TYR A 176 -1.06 -10.94 -12.53
N THR A 177 -2.04 -10.84 -13.42
CA THR A 177 -2.18 -9.77 -14.43
C THR A 177 -3.65 -9.39 -14.58
N ALA A 178 -3.94 -8.14 -14.94
CA ALA A 178 -5.30 -7.65 -15.07
C ALA A 178 -6.04 -8.36 -16.21
N ARG A 179 -5.35 -8.68 -17.32
CA ARG A 179 -5.93 -9.49 -18.39
C ARG A 179 -6.33 -10.89 -17.95
N ASP A 180 -5.52 -11.55 -17.12
CA ASP A 180 -5.86 -12.88 -16.58
C ASP A 180 -7.07 -12.79 -15.62
N GLU A 181 -7.10 -11.78 -14.76
CA GLU A 181 -8.24 -11.51 -13.87
C GLU A 181 -9.55 -11.30 -14.65
N ILE A 182 -9.53 -10.45 -15.68
CA ILE A 182 -10.71 -10.21 -16.53
C ILE A 182 -11.14 -11.52 -17.22
N THR A 183 -10.17 -12.28 -17.73
CA THR A 183 -10.45 -13.58 -18.37
C THR A 183 -11.05 -14.58 -17.37
N HIS A 184 -10.55 -14.60 -16.14
CA HIS A 184 -11.08 -15.42 -15.06
C HIS A 184 -12.53 -15.04 -14.72
N ALA A 185 -12.82 -13.75 -14.55
CA ALA A 185 -14.16 -13.27 -14.26
C ALA A 185 -15.15 -13.62 -15.37
N VAL A 186 -14.78 -13.42 -16.63
CA VAL A 186 -15.62 -13.79 -17.78
C VAL A 186 -15.89 -15.29 -17.81
N ARG A 187 -14.88 -16.15 -17.57
CA ARG A 187 -15.06 -17.61 -17.47
C ARG A 187 -15.97 -18.00 -16.30
N SER A 188 -15.83 -17.34 -15.15
CA SER A 188 -16.67 -17.58 -13.97
C SER A 188 -18.14 -17.22 -14.25
N VAL A 189 -18.38 -16.06 -14.87
CA VAL A 189 -19.74 -15.63 -15.29
C VAL A 189 -20.34 -16.61 -16.31
N ALA A 190 -19.57 -17.02 -17.32
CA ALA A 190 -20.02 -18.00 -18.30
C ALA A 190 -20.38 -19.34 -17.65
N LYS A 191 -19.58 -19.81 -16.68
CA LYS A 191 -19.88 -21.01 -15.90
C LYS A 191 -21.16 -20.85 -15.07
N LYS A 192 -21.32 -19.72 -14.36
CA LYS A 192 -22.55 -19.39 -13.60
C LYS A 192 -23.80 -19.37 -14.50
N ARG A 193 -23.65 -18.91 -15.76
CA ARG A 193 -24.73 -18.94 -16.76
C ARG A 193 -25.12 -20.37 -17.16
N ILE A 194 -24.15 -21.24 -17.43
CA ILE A 194 -24.36 -22.66 -17.76
C ILE A 194 -25.01 -23.40 -16.57
N GLU A 195 -24.61 -23.08 -15.34
CA GLU A 195 -25.18 -23.64 -14.11
C GLU A 195 -26.57 -23.09 -13.76
N GLY A 196 -27.12 -22.16 -14.55
CA GLY A 196 -28.44 -21.55 -14.29
C GLY A 196 -28.46 -20.55 -13.12
N LYS A 197 -27.31 -20.08 -12.64
CA LYS A 197 -27.23 -19.03 -11.59
C LYS A 197 -27.47 -17.62 -12.14
N ILE A 198 -27.26 -17.42 -13.44
CA ILE A 198 -27.59 -16.19 -14.18
C ILE A 198 -28.63 -16.60 -15.22
N GLN A 199 -29.77 -15.92 -15.28
CA GLN A 199 -30.95 -16.37 -16.04
C GLN A 199 -31.10 -15.71 -17.41
N ASN A 200 -30.59 -14.50 -17.58
CA ASN A 200 -30.52 -13.80 -18.85
C ASN A 200 -29.11 -13.25 -19.11
N ARG A 201 -28.70 -13.18 -20.38
CA ARG A 201 -27.46 -12.51 -20.79
C ARG A 201 -27.48 -11.01 -20.45
N ASP A 202 -28.67 -10.40 -20.47
CA ASP A 202 -28.83 -8.96 -20.23
C ASP A 202 -28.61 -8.60 -18.74
N GLU A 203 -28.53 -9.59 -17.85
CA GLU A 203 -28.12 -9.42 -16.45
C GLU A 203 -26.60 -9.26 -16.32
N ILE A 204 -25.82 -9.59 -17.36
CA ILE A 204 -24.35 -9.51 -17.31
C ILE A 204 -23.94 -8.06 -17.59
N ASP A 205 -23.69 -7.33 -16.51
CA ASP A 205 -23.14 -5.98 -16.53
C ASP A 205 -21.73 -5.90 -15.93
N ALA A 206 -21.17 -4.69 -15.87
CA ALA A 206 -19.85 -4.44 -15.28
C ALA A 206 -19.77 -4.92 -13.82
N LYS A 207 -20.83 -4.74 -13.03
CA LYS A 207 -20.87 -5.13 -11.62
C LYS A 207 -20.87 -6.65 -11.45
N VAL A 208 -21.57 -7.38 -12.31
CA VAL A 208 -21.53 -8.84 -12.35
C VAL A 208 -20.12 -9.31 -12.69
N ILE A 209 -19.43 -8.69 -13.66
CA ILE A 209 -18.03 -9.04 -13.96
C ILE A 209 -17.12 -8.74 -12.76
N GLU A 210 -17.25 -7.56 -12.14
CA GLU A 210 -16.45 -7.13 -10.99
C GLU A 210 -16.57 -8.07 -9.79
N SER A 211 -17.78 -8.54 -9.46
CA SER A 211 -18.02 -9.53 -8.38
C SER A 211 -17.41 -10.92 -8.64
N ASN A 212 -16.82 -11.12 -9.81
CA ASN A 212 -16.14 -12.36 -10.21
C ASN A 212 -14.63 -12.17 -10.43
N PHE A 213 -14.08 -11.00 -10.13
CA PHE A 213 -12.63 -10.82 -10.08
C PHE A 213 -11.99 -11.63 -8.95
N TYR A 214 -10.65 -11.68 -8.92
CA TYR A 214 -9.94 -12.30 -7.81
C TYR A 214 -10.12 -11.52 -6.50
N PHE A 215 -10.43 -10.23 -6.62
CA PHE A 215 -10.86 -9.40 -5.52
C PHE A 215 -12.26 -9.80 -5.02
N GLY A 216 -12.46 -9.77 -3.70
CA GLY A 216 -13.79 -9.92 -3.11
C GLY A 216 -14.59 -8.60 -3.17
N ASP A 217 -15.89 -8.69 -2.85
CA ASP A 217 -16.82 -7.55 -2.85
C ASP A 217 -16.52 -6.51 -1.76
N ASP A 218 -15.65 -6.82 -0.80
CA ASP A 218 -15.27 -5.98 0.34
C ASP A 218 -14.09 -5.04 0.03
N VAL A 219 -13.75 -4.82 -1.25
CA VAL A 219 -12.64 -3.97 -1.69
C VAL A 219 -13.18 -2.60 -2.10
N PRO A 220 -12.78 -1.50 -1.43
CA PRO A 220 -13.17 -0.16 -1.87
C PRO A 220 -12.56 0.16 -3.24
N PRO A 221 -13.19 1.08 -4.00
CA PRO A 221 -12.64 1.59 -5.25
C PRO A 221 -11.20 2.06 -5.06
N LEU A 222 -10.36 1.86 -6.08
CA LEU A 222 -8.97 2.26 -6.05
C LEU A 222 -8.86 3.79 -6.14
N ASP A 223 -8.27 4.43 -5.13
CA ASP A 223 -8.10 5.89 -5.10
C ASP A 223 -6.76 6.33 -5.69
N ILE A 224 -5.68 5.57 -5.42
CA ILE A 224 -4.33 5.89 -5.86
C ILE A 224 -3.60 4.64 -6.35
N LEU A 225 -3.02 4.70 -7.55
CA LEU A 225 -2.01 3.76 -8.01
C LEU A 225 -0.63 4.41 -8.05
N ILE A 226 0.33 3.83 -7.34
CA ILE A 226 1.71 4.31 -7.29
C ILE A 226 2.62 3.33 -8.03
N ARG A 227 3.50 3.83 -8.88
CA ARG A 227 4.61 3.05 -9.45
C ARG A 227 5.93 3.75 -9.27
N THR A 228 6.83 3.12 -8.52
CA THR A 228 8.19 3.62 -8.29
C THR A 228 9.08 3.42 -9.52
N SER A 229 10.32 3.93 -9.46
CA SER A 229 11.38 3.89 -10.47
C SER A 229 11.20 4.79 -11.70
N GLY A 230 10.25 5.74 -11.68
CA GLY A 230 10.05 6.71 -12.77
C GLY A 230 9.48 6.13 -14.07
N HIS A 231 9.11 4.84 -14.09
CA HIS A 231 8.51 4.20 -15.25
C HIS A 231 7.02 4.55 -15.40
N THR A 232 6.63 5.15 -16.52
CA THR A 232 5.26 5.61 -16.81
C THR A 232 4.42 4.55 -17.53
N ARG A 233 4.29 3.35 -16.95
CA ARG A 233 3.44 2.27 -17.49
C ARG A 233 2.76 1.47 -16.37
N LEU A 234 1.65 0.79 -16.66
CA LEU A 234 0.94 0.00 -15.64
C LEU A 234 1.37 -1.46 -15.56
N SER A 235 2.04 -1.99 -16.59
CA SER A 235 2.52 -3.39 -16.60
C SER A 235 1.42 -4.43 -16.31
N ASP A 236 0.25 -4.26 -16.93
CA ASP A 236 -0.90 -5.17 -16.79
C ASP A 236 -1.36 -5.35 -15.32
N PHE A 237 -1.30 -4.27 -14.54
CA PHE A 237 -1.70 -4.22 -13.14
C PHE A 237 -2.97 -3.38 -12.94
N LEU A 238 -4.00 -3.97 -12.33
CA LEU A 238 -5.25 -3.31 -11.94
C LEU A 238 -5.91 -2.46 -13.03
N LEU A 239 -5.85 -2.89 -14.29
CA LEU A 239 -6.31 -2.08 -15.43
C LEU A 239 -7.81 -1.74 -15.36
N TRP A 240 -8.64 -2.63 -14.82
CA TRP A 240 -10.06 -2.36 -14.64
C TRP A 240 -10.32 -1.42 -13.47
N GLN A 241 -9.62 -1.64 -12.36
CA GLN A 241 -9.79 -0.89 -11.12
C GLN A 241 -9.21 0.53 -11.23
N CYS A 242 -8.21 0.75 -12.09
CA CYS A 242 -7.65 2.07 -12.42
C CYS A 242 -8.55 2.83 -13.40
N ASN A 243 -9.74 3.22 -12.93
CA ASN A 243 -10.73 3.96 -13.72
C ASN A 243 -10.78 5.46 -13.31
N THR A 244 -11.80 6.20 -13.73
CA THR A 244 -11.96 7.66 -13.66
C THR A 244 -11.63 8.32 -12.31
N ASN A 245 -11.83 7.63 -11.20
CA ASN A 245 -11.62 8.17 -9.85
C ASN A 245 -10.25 7.84 -9.25
N CYS A 246 -9.41 7.08 -9.96
CA CYS A 246 -8.07 6.69 -9.52
C CYS A 246 -7.03 7.71 -9.99
N THR A 247 -6.19 8.18 -9.07
CA THR A 247 -5.01 9.00 -9.38
C THR A 247 -3.79 8.10 -9.57
N ILE A 248 -3.03 8.31 -10.65
CA ILE A 248 -1.84 7.52 -10.95
C ILE A 248 -0.59 8.37 -10.72
N GLU A 249 0.33 7.88 -9.88
CA GLU A 249 1.57 8.57 -9.52
C GLU A 249 2.79 7.75 -9.93
N PHE A 250 3.74 8.42 -10.59
CA PHE A 250 5.00 7.84 -11.07
C PHE A 250 6.21 8.52 -10.41
N PRO A 251 6.43 8.35 -9.10
CA PRO A 251 7.57 8.96 -8.43
C PRO A 251 8.89 8.39 -8.98
N ASP A 252 9.83 9.30 -9.29
CA ASP A 252 11.19 8.96 -9.72
C ASP A 252 12.09 8.62 -8.52
N VAL A 253 11.75 7.52 -7.85
CA VAL A 253 12.50 6.97 -6.71
C VAL A 253 12.45 5.46 -6.78
N LEU A 254 13.56 4.77 -6.50
CA LEU A 254 13.59 3.31 -6.47
C LEU A 254 12.80 2.79 -5.27
N TRP A 255 12.13 1.64 -5.40
CA TRP A 255 11.29 1.09 -4.32
C TRP A 255 12.00 0.99 -2.95
N PRO A 256 13.25 0.48 -2.85
CA PRO A 256 13.93 0.42 -1.55
C PRO A 256 14.21 1.79 -0.91
N ASP A 257 14.25 2.85 -1.71
CA ASP A 257 14.43 4.25 -1.26
C ASP A 257 13.08 4.97 -1.03
N PHE A 258 11.95 4.35 -1.40
CA PHE A 258 10.61 4.90 -1.19
C PHE A 258 10.21 4.75 0.29
N GLY A 259 9.99 5.87 0.97
CA GLY A 259 9.74 5.90 2.42
C GLY A 259 8.70 6.93 2.84
N PHE A 260 8.73 7.30 4.12
CA PHE A 260 7.75 8.19 4.78
C PHE A 260 7.46 9.47 3.97
N ILE A 261 8.52 10.23 3.63
CA ILE A 261 8.36 11.49 2.90
C ILE A 261 7.73 11.27 1.52
N SER A 262 8.11 10.21 0.81
CA SER A 262 7.57 9.90 -0.52
C SER A 262 6.07 9.61 -0.45
N ILE A 263 5.63 8.74 0.46
CA ILE A 263 4.21 8.40 0.60
C ILE A 263 3.41 9.59 1.15
N MET A 264 3.91 10.32 2.15
CA MET A 264 3.21 11.50 2.69
C MET A 264 3.04 12.59 1.64
N SER A 265 4.05 12.83 0.79
CA SER A 265 3.96 13.83 -0.28
C SER A 265 2.86 13.46 -1.30
N ILE A 266 2.77 12.17 -1.66
CA ILE A 266 1.72 11.67 -2.56
C ILE A 266 0.34 11.80 -1.91
N LEU A 267 0.20 11.40 -0.65
CA LEU A 267 -1.09 11.48 0.06
C LEU A 267 -1.54 12.93 0.25
N LEU A 268 -0.62 13.83 0.58
CA LEU A 268 -0.93 15.27 0.72
C LEU A 268 -1.36 15.87 -0.63
N LYS A 269 -0.64 15.54 -1.72
CA LYS A 269 -1.01 15.96 -3.08
C LYS A 269 -2.41 15.47 -3.45
N TRP A 270 -2.69 14.18 -3.24
CA TRP A 270 -4.01 13.60 -3.52
C TRP A 270 -5.11 14.26 -2.67
N SER A 271 -4.86 14.44 -1.37
CA SER A 271 -5.81 15.06 -0.44
C SER A 271 -6.16 16.49 -0.86
N TYR A 272 -5.17 17.27 -1.30
CA TYR A 272 -5.36 18.61 -1.84
C TYR A 272 -6.26 18.62 -3.08
N TYR A 273 -5.94 17.84 -4.11
CA TYR A 273 -6.76 17.78 -5.33
C TYR A 273 -8.16 17.22 -5.07
N LYS A 274 -8.28 16.25 -4.17
CA LYS A 274 -9.59 15.70 -3.80
C LYS A 274 -10.46 16.74 -3.11
N THR A 275 -9.88 17.59 -2.28
CA THR A 275 -10.58 18.72 -1.64
C THR A 275 -11.13 19.68 -2.70
N LEU A 276 -10.31 20.08 -3.67
CA LEU A 276 -10.75 20.95 -4.77
C LEU A 276 -11.90 20.31 -5.58
N GLN A 277 -11.79 19.02 -5.89
CA GLN A 277 -12.86 18.31 -6.61
C GLN A 277 -14.18 18.33 -5.83
N LEU A 278 -14.14 18.07 -4.51
CA LEU A 278 -15.33 18.07 -3.67
C LEU A 278 -15.96 19.47 -3.56
N GLU A 279 -15.14 20.52 -3.50
CA GLU A 279 -15.61 21.91 -3.53
C GLU A 279 -16.28 22.25 -4.86
N GLU A 280 -15.71 21.85 -6.00
CA GLU A 280 -16.31 22.05 -7.31
C GLU A 280 -17.64 21.30 -7.47
N GLU A 281 -17.72 20.06 -6.97
CA GLU A 281 -18.96 19.27 -6.97
C GLU A 281 -20.05 19.93 -6.13
N ALA A 282 -19.70 20.45 -4.96
CA ALA A 282 -20.61 21.20 -4.08
C ALA A 282 -21.11 22.49 -4.74
N ILE A 283 -20.25 23.26 -5.40
CA ILE A 283 -20.62 24.49 -6.14
C ILE A 283 -21.59 24.17 -7.29
N ARG A 284 -21.42 23.02 -7.96
CA ARG A 284 -22.29 22.58 -9.06
C ARG A 284 -23.64 22.02 -8.58
N GLY A 285 -23.94 22.07 -7.28
CA GLY A 285 -25.20 21.57 -6.72
C GLY A 285 -25.35 20.05 -6.76
N LYS A 286 -24.25 19.31 -6.97
CA LYS A 286 -24.24 17.86 -6.73
C LYS A 286 -23.95 17.67 -5.24
N GLU A 287 -24.82 16.97 -4.51
CA GLU A 287 -24.49 16.57 -3.14
C GLU A 287 -23.19 15.75 -3.18
N PRO A 288 -22.12 16.21 -2.50
CA PRO A 288 -20.87 15.46 -2.49
C PRO A 288 -21.10 14.14 -1.73
N GLN A 289 -20.74 13.01 -2.34
CA GLN A 289 -20.80 11.71 -1.66
C GLN A 289 -19.68 11.59 -0.62
N VAL A 290 -19.83 12.32 0.48
CA VAL A 290 -18.88 12.29 1.59
C VAL A 290 -19.32 11.22 2.60
N GLN A 291 -18.82 10.01 2.44
CA GLN A 291 -18.90 9.03 3.53
C GLN A 291 -17.79 9.32 4.55
N ASN A 292 -18.20 9.97 5.64
CA ASN A 292 -17.46 10.17 6.89
C ASN A 292 -16.15 10.98 6.80
N THR A 293 -16.23 12.28 6.52
CA THR A 293 -15.24 13.22 7.04
C THR A 293 -15.61 13.59 8.47
N VAL A 294 -14.62 13.60 9.36
CA VAL A 294 -14.71 14.36 10.62
C VAL A 294 -15.12 15.78 10.24
N SER A 295 -16.17 16.30 10.88
CA SER A 295 -16.67 17.65 10.62
C SER A 295 -15.51 18.63 10.59
N THR A 296 -15.29 19.27 9.45
CA THR A 296 -14.33 20.36 9.34
C THR A 296 -14.79 21.45 10.31
N VAL A 297 -14.11 21.58 11.45
CA VAL A 297 -14.38 22.69 12.36
C VAL A 297 -13.91 23.95 11.63
N LEU A 298 -14.86 24.78 11.19
CA LEU A 298 -14.54 26.08 10.64
C LEU A 298 -13.76 26.84 11.73
N LEU A 299 -12.57 27.35 11.42
CA LEU A 299 -11.75 28.12 12.37
C LEU A 299 -12.50 29.32 12.98
N LYS A 300 -13.55 29.80 12.31
CA LYS A 300 -14.45 30.87 12.78
C LYS A 300 -15.48 30.39 13.82
N GLU A 301 -15.70 29.10 13.95
CA GLU A 301 -16.65 28.46 14.88
C GLU A 301 -15.97 27.96 16.16
N LEU A 302 -14.63 28.08 16.26
CA LEU A 302 -13.94 27.81 17.51
C LEU A 302 -14.41 28.81 18.58
N PRO A 303 -14.68 28.35 19.82
CA PRO A 303 -14.96 29.25 20.92
C PRO A 303 -13.78 30.24 21.07
N GLN A 304 -14.09 31.50 21.35
CA GLN A 304 -13.05 32.50 21.54
C GLN A 304 -12.09 32.05 22.65
N PRO A 305 -10.78 32.25 22.47
CA PRO A 305 -9.80 31.85 23.48
C PRO A 305 -10.19 32.49 24.82
N PRO A 306 -10.03 31.78 25.94
CA PRO A 306 -10.30 32.34 27.25
C PRO A 306 -9.49 33.63 27.42
N PRO A 307 -10.06 34.66 28.10
CA PRO A 307 -9.37 35.92 28.28
C PRO A 307 -8.00 35.67 28.90
N VAL A 308 -6.97 36.30 28.32
CA VAL A 308 -5.58 36.16 28.76
C VAL A 308 -5.50 36.54 30.23
N ALA A 309 -5.30 35.54 31.10
CA ALA A 309 -4.98 35.76 32.49
C ALA A 309 -3.60 36.39 32.54
N THR A 310 -3.57 37.72 32.55
CA THR A 310 -2.35 38.48 32.75
C THR A 310 -2.01 38.36 34.23
N VAL A 311 -0.99 37.55 34.57
CA VAL A 311 -0.42 37.54 35.91
C VAL A 311 0.46 38.78 36.04
N THR A 312 -0.16 39.95 36.18
CA THR A 312 0.48 41.14 36.73
C THR A 312 0.33 41.10 38.25
N GLN A 313 1.40 40.61 38.86
CA GLN A 313 1.96 40.82 40.21
C GLN A 313 1.07 41.33 41.36
N ASN A 314 1.16 40.61 42.49
CA ASN A 314 1.86 41.09 43.68
C ASN A 314 2.66 39.94 44.30
#